data_AF-A0A0W0SGF3-F1
#
_entry.id   AF-A0A0W0SGF3-F1
#
_cell.length_a   1.000
_cell.length_b   1.000
_cell.length_c   1.000
_cell.angle_alpha   90.00
_cell.angle_beta   90.00
_cell.angle_gamma   90.00
#
_symmetry.space_group_name_H-M   'P 1'
#
loop_
_entity.id
_entity.type
_entity.pdbx_description
1 polymer ?
#
loop_
_entity_poly.entity_id
_entity_poly.type
_entity_poly.pdbx_seq_one_letter_code
_entity_poly.pdbx_strand_id
1 'polypeptide(L)'
;MMNLISQYEAAIHRCEIDDDPLQREILAQMQYVADEVKKSNSFWFYPLRKTRIKGVYLYGPVGVGKTYLIDLFYDCLEEKKKARFHFHHFMQQVDSQLRRVQGQKNPLRKIAKELAKTTRVLCFDEFMVHDVAYAMILAELLQALIANGVILVISSNIPPDELYRNGVHRKRFLPAITAIKEHCEVLHLNEQRDYRVGRAPLLDAYLFPLNEQTALTMEKQFTMLTKEFKENGFITIQNREIPYLKIAEQSIWFSFDVLCNLPRSQLDYLELADKFDTIFLSNIPSLTVNHTLQAIMFIHFIDVMYDRGINIIISAEVAVEELYVEGEMKETFKRTLSRLLEMQSVDYLARHPKRKLKELIAGNS
;
A
#
# COMPACT_ATOMS: atom_id res chain seq x y z
N MET A 1 -4.34 30.58 -11.23
CA MET A 1 -4.11 29.89 -9.95
C MET A 1 -4.96 28.63 -10.04
N MET A 2 -4.34 27.44 -10.08
CA MET A 2 -5.05 26.20 -10.39
C MET A 2 -5.92 25.78 -9.21
N ASN A 3 -7.24 25.73 -9.42
CA ASN A 3 -8.24 25.20 -8.49
C ASN A 3 -8.40 23.69 -8.77
N LEU A 4 -8.66 22.85 -7.77
CA LEU A 4 -8.87 21.40 -7.95
C LEU A 4 -9.86 21.10 -9.08
N ILE A 5 -10.97 21.85 -9.12
CA ILE A 5 -12.02 21.68 -10.14
C ILE A 5 -11.47 21.98 -11.54
N SER A 6 -10.60 22.98 -11.68
CA SER A 6 -10.01 23.32 -12.99
C SER A 6 -9.03 22.25 -13.49
N GLN A 7 -8.32 21.55 -12.59
CA GLN A 7 -7.47 20.42 -12.99
C GLN A 7 -8.31 19.21 -13.39
N TYR A 8 -9.40 18.95 -12.66
CA TYR A 8 -10.36 17.91 -12.99
C TYR A 8 -11.01 18.14 -14.36
N GLU A 9 -11.49 19.37 -14.62
CA GLU A 9 -12.06 19.75 -15.92
C GLU A 9 -11.04 19.65 -17.05
N ALA A 10 -9.78 20.03 -16.80
CA ALA A 10 -8.72 19.87 -17.78
C ALA A 10 -8.44 18.38 -18.09
N ALA A 11 -8.52 17.50 -17.09
CA ALA A 11 -8.37 16.05 -17.30
C ALA A 11 -9.55 15.46 -18.10
N ILE A 12 -10.78 15.92 -17.87
CA ILE A 12 -11.95 15.58 -18.69
C ILE A 12 -11.74 16.04 -20.14
N HIS A 13 -11.31 17.28 -20.35
CA HIS A 13 -11.05 17.82 -21.69
C HIS A 13 -9.93 17.09 -22.45
N ARG A 14 -8.95 16.52 -21.72
CA ARG A 14 -7.90 15.67 -22.29
C ARG A 14 -8.33 14.21 -22.48
N CYS A 15 -9.58 13.86 -22.16
CA CYS A 15 -10.10 12.49 -22.18
C CYS A 15 -9.30 11.52 -21.30
N GLU A 16 -8.70 12.01 -20.20
CA GLU A 16 -7.97 11.18 -19.23
C GLU A 16 -8.91 10.51 -18.22
N ILE A 17 -10.06 11.12 -17.98
CA ILE A 17 -11.10 10.69 -17.05
C ILE A 17 -12.49 11.00 -17.61
N ASP A 18 -13.48 10.24 -17.16
CA ASP A 18 -14.90 10.56 -17.37
C ASP A 18 -15.40 11.51 -16.27
N ASP A 19 -16.35 12.38 -16.63
CA ASP A 19 -16.98 13.30 -15.68
C ASP A 19 -17.92 12.55 -14.71
N ASP A 20 -17.72 12.75 -13.42
CA ASP A 20 -18.52 12.18 -12.33
C ASP A 20 -19.04 13.27 -11.38
N PRO A 21 -20.37 13.47 -11.30
CA PRO A 21 -20.97 14.41 -10.36
C PRO A 21 -20.56 14.20 -8.89
N LEU A 22 -20.39 12.95 -8.45
CA LEU A 22 -20.00 12.63 -7.07
C LEU A 22 -18.54 13.00 -6.81
N GLN A 23 -17.65 12.78 -7.79
CA GLN A 23 -16.27 13.24 -7.68
C GLN A 23 -16.22 14.77 -7.61
N ARG A 24 -17.05 15.49 -8.36
CA ARG A 24 -17.15 16.96 -8.26
C ARG A 24 -17.59 17.44 -6.87
N GLU A 25 -18.57 16.78 -6.25
CA GLU A 25 -18.99 17.09 -4.88
C GLU A 25 -17.84 16.88 -3.87
N ILE A 26 -17.12 15.77 -4.00
CA ILE A 26 -15.95 15.48 -3.15
C ILE A 26 -14.84 16.52 -3.37
N LEU A 27 -14.55 16.88 -4.63
CA LEU A 27 -13.54 17.88 -4.97
C LEU A 27 -13.90 19.26 -4.42
N ALA A 28 -15.19 19.63 -4.36
CA ALA A 28 -15.63 20.86 -3.72
C ALA A 28 -15.30 20.87 -2.22
N GLN A 29 -15.50 19.74 -1.52
CA GLN A 29 -15.11 19.61 -0.11
C GLN A 29 -13.59 19.63 0.08
N MET A 30 -12.84 18.95 -0.79
CA MET A 30 -11.38 18.97 -0.77
C MET A 30 -10.81 20.37 -1.05
N GLN A 31 -11.44 21.13 -1.96
CA GLN A 31 -11.07 22.53 -2.22
C GLN A 31 -11.33 23.41 -0.99
N TYR A 32 -12.45 23.22 -0.29
CA TYR A 32 -12.71 23.92 0.98
C TYR A 32 -11.59 23.67 2.01
N VAL A 33 -11.17 22.41 2.17
CA VAL A 33 -10.05 22.07 3.06
C VAL A 33 -8.76 22.75 2.61
N ALA A 34 -8.43 22.73 1.32
CA ALA A 34 -7.23 23.38 0.78
C ALA A 34 -7.24 24.91 1.04
N ASP A 35 -8.39 25.55 0.86
CA ASP A 35 -8.56 27.00 1.07
C ASP A 35 -8.42 27.37 2.55
N GLU A 36 -9.01 26.60 3.46
CA GLU A 36 -8.88 26.83 4.90
C GLU A 36 -7.44 26.62 5.39
N VAL A 37 -6.75 25.60 4.85
CA VAL A 37 -5.32 25.38 5.13
C VAL A 37 -4.50 26.60 4.71
N LYS A 38 -4.77 27.14 3.52
CA LYS A 38 -4.11 28.33 2.97
C LYS A 38 -4.38 29.58 3.80
N LYS A 39 -5.65 29.88 4.13
CA LYS A 39 -6.02 31.06 4.93
C LYS A 39 -5.33 31.08 6.29
N SER A 40 -5.21 29.92 6.93
CA SER A 40 -4.54 29.82 8.23
C SER A 40 -3.02 30.09 8.18
N ASN A 41 -2.39 30.15 7.00
CA ASN A 41 -0.99 30.60 6.86
C ASN A 41 -0.86 32.14 6.82
N SER A 42 -1.97 32.87 6.60
CA SER A 42 -1.95 34.32 6.34
C SER A 42 -2.32 35.22 7.53
N PHE A 43 -2.66 34.66 8.70
CA PHE A 43 -3.26 35.45 9.81
C PHE A 43 -2.35 35.55 11.05
N TRP A 44 -1.57 36.64 11.11
CA TRP A 44 -0.79 37.06 12.28
C TRP A 44 -1.56 38.03 13.23
N PHE A 45 -2.80 38.42 12.91
CA PHE A 45 -3.44 39.62 13.54
C PHE A 45 -4.91 39.50 14.02
N TYR A 46 -5.49 38.31 14.24
CA TYR A 46 -6.81 38.21 14.89
C TYR A 46 -6.83 37.20 16.04
N PRO A 47 -7.30 37.61 17.25
CA PRO A 47 -7.58 36.67 18.33
C PRO A 47 -9.04 36.14 18.23
N LEU A 48 -9.25 34.93 18.76
CA LEU A 48 -10.55 34.29 19.09
C LEU A 48 -11.41 33.67 17.98
N ARG A 49 -10.96 32.53 17.44
CA ARG A 49 -11.58 31.17 17.49
C ARG A 49 -10.88 30.36 16.40
N LYS A 50 -9.92 29.52 16.77
CA LYS A 50 -9.39 28.48 15.85
C LYS A 50 -10.50 27.48 15.61
N THR A 51 -11.35 27.69 14.61
CA THR A 51 -12.16 26.62 14.07
C THR A 51 -11.18 25.55 13.57
N ARG A 52 -11.24 24.36 14.16
CA ARG A 52 -10.40 23.24 13.71
C ARG A 52 -10.84 22.91 12.29
N ILE A 53 -9.90 22.95 11.35
CA ILE A 53 -10.13 22.54 9.97
C ILE A 53 -10.39 21.04 10.00
N LYS A 54 -11.60 20.62 9.60
CA LYS A 54 -11.91 19.20 9.42
C LYS A 54 -11.19 18.70 8.18
N GLY A 55 -10.61 17.52 8.30
CA GLY A 55 -10.06 16.75 7.21
C GLY A 55 -11.13 16.04 6.38
N VAL A 56 -10.72 15.07 5.58
CA VAL A 56 -11.62 14.26 4.74
C VAL A 56 -11.36 12.78 5.00
N TYR A 57 -12.42 11.99 5.11
CA TYR A 57 -12.39 10.54 5.04
C TYR A 57 -13.25 10.10 3.86
N LEU A 58 -12.60 9.76 2.75
CA LEU A 58 -13.22 9.28 1.53
C LEU A 58 -13.25 7.75 1.54
N TYR A 59 -14.43 7.16 1.44
CA TYR A 59 -14.56 5.72 1.27
C TYR A 59 -15.44 5.33 0.10
N GLY A 60 -15.24 4.10 -0.39
CA GLY A 60 -15.95 3.54 -1.52
C GLY A 60 -15.24 2.30 -2.06
N PRO A 61 -15.87 1.51 -2.93
CA PRO A 61 -15.29 0.28 -3.46
C PRO A 61 -14.04 0.52 -4.30
N VAL A 62 -13.34 -0.56 -4.63
CA VAL A 62 -12.13 -0.50 -5.45
C VAL A 62 -12.46 0.00 -6.86
N GLY A 63 -11.60 0.82 -7.46
CA GLY A 63 -11.77 1.28 -8.86
C GLY A 63 -12.57 2.57 -9.07
N VAL A 64 -13.22 3.12 -8.03
CA VAL A 64 -14.04 4.35 -8.15
C VAL A 64 -13.24 5.67 -8.20
N GLY A 65 -11.91 5.62 -8.31
CA GLY A 65 -11.09 6.83 -8.48
C GLY A 65 -10.68 7.55 -7.19
N LYS A 66 -10.80 6.94 -6.00
CA LYS A 66 -10.42 7.57 -4.71
C LYS A 66 -8.97 8.08 -4.71
N THR A 67 -8.02 7.24 -5.12
CA THR A 67 -6.58 7.59 -5.22
C THR A 67 -6.36 8.81 -6.10
N TYR A 68 -7.04 8.88 -7.24
CA TYR A 68 -6.96 10.01 -8.15
C TYR A 68 -7.45 11.33 -7.52
N LEU A 69 -8.54 11.30 -6.74
CA LEU A 69 -9.00 12.48 -6.02
C LEU A 69 -7.99 12.94 -4.95
N ILE A 70 -7.35 11.99 -4.27
CA ILE A 70 -6.26 12.29 -3.33
C ILE A 70 -5.04 12.86 -4.05
N ASP A 71 -4.68 12.34 -5.23
CA ASP A 71 -3.60 12.87 -6.08
C ASP A 71 -3.86 14.34 -6.41
N LEU A 72 -5.02 14.64 -6.97
CA LEU A 72 -5.41 16.01 -7.34
C LEU A 72 -5.36 16.96 -6.14
N PHE A 73 -5.94 16.55 -5.01
CA PHE A 73 -5.89 17.35 -3.78
C PHE A 73 -4.44 17.59 -3.32
N TYR A 74 -3.63 16.54 -3.26
CA TYR A 74 -2.27 16.64 -2.78
C TYR A 74 -1.44 17.55 -3.69
N ASP A 75 -1.56 17.43 -5.01
CA ASP A 75 -0.79 18.21 -5.97
C ASP A 75 -1.22 19.68 -6.01
N CYS A 76 -2.51 19.96 -5.86
CA CYS A 76 -3.04 21.34 -5.80
C CYS A 76 -2.76 22.05 -4.48
N LEU A 77 -2.47 21.31 -3.40
CA LEU A 77 -2.29 21.90 -2.08
C LEU A 77 -1.00 22.74 -2.00
N GLU A 78 -1.13 24.05 -1.82
CA GLU A 78 0.01 24.98 -1.69
C GLU A 78 0.80 24.83 -0.37
N GLU A 79 0.25 24.12 0.62
CA GLU A 79 0.92 23.85 1.90
C GLU A 79 2.19 23.04 1.69
N LYS A 80 3.33 23.56 2.16
CA LYS A 80 4.63 22.88 2.07
C LYS A 80 4.76 21.78 3.11
N LYS A 81 4.12 21.94 4.26
CA LYS A 81 4.08 20.92 5.33
C LYS A 81 2.99 19.90 5.04
N LYS A 82 3.13 19.16 3.94
CA LYS A 82 2.24 18.06 3.57
C LYS A 82 3.05 16.77 3.42
N ALA A 83 2.44 15.65 3.77
CA ALA A 83 3.02 14.33 3.53
C ALA A 83 1.92 13.37 3.12
N ARG A 84 2.26 12.41 2.27
CA ARG A 84 1.37 11.36 1.82
C ARG A 84 2.02 10.00 1.99
N PHE A 85 1.23 9.04 2.45
CA PHE A 85 1.68 7.66 2.63
C PHE A 85 0.57 6.67 2.29
N HIS A 86 0.96 5.52 1.74
CA HIS A 86 0.17 4.30 1.92
C HIS A 86 0.17 3.92 3.40
N PHE A 87 -0.99 3.52 3.89
CA PHE A 87 -1.19 3.27 5.31
C PHE A 87 -0.17 2.28 5.91
N HIS A 88 0.08 1.16 5.25
CA HIS A 88 1.01 0.13 5.74
C HIS A 88 2.45 0.64 5.81
N HIS A 89 2.91 1.36 4.80
CA HIS A 89 4.25 1.94 4.80
C HIS A 89 4.43 2.97 5.93
N PHE A 90 3.40 3.76 6.19
CA PHE A 90 3.40 4.66 7.36
C PHE A 90 3.52 3.87 8.67
N MET A 91 2.76 2.79 8.84
CA MET A 91 2.82 1.95 10.04
C MET A 91 4.19 1.30 10.24
N GLN A 92 4.87 0.88 9.16
CA GLN A 92 6.25 0.39 9.24
C GLN A 92 7.23 1.46 9.70
N GLN A 93 7.09 2.69 9.20
CA GLN A 93 7.91 3.81 9.65
C GLN A 93 7.69 4.11 11.13
N VAL A 94 6.42 4.15 11.58
CA VAL A 94 6.07 4.35 12.99
C VAL A 94 6.68 3.26 13.87
N ASP A 95 6.56 2.00 13.48
CA ASP A 95 7.12 0.85 14.19
C ASP A 95 8.66 0.93 14.30
N SER A 96 9.33 1.33 13.21
CA SER A 96 10.78 1.56 13.24
C SER A 96 11.18 2.69 14.20
N GLN A 97 10.39 3.76 14.29
CA GLN A 97 10.62 4.87 15.22
C GLN A 97 10.35 4.44 16.66
N LEU A 98 9.28 3.68 16.90
CA LEU A 98 8.95 3.14 18.22
C LEU A 98 10.10 2.34 18.82
N ARG A 99 10.75 1.48 18.02
CA ARG A 99 11.96 0.75 18.46
C ARG A 99 13.09 1.68 18.88
N ARG A 100 13.30 2.80 18.18
CA ARG A 100 14.36 3.77 18.51
C ARG A 100 14.08 4.58 19.77
N VAL A 101 12.80 4.80 20.09
CA VAL A 101 12.37 5.52 21.30
C VAL A 101 11.86 4.58 22.40
N GLN A 102 12.20 3.29 22.32
CA GLN A 102 11.78 2.29 23.28
C GLN A 102 12.26 2.67 24.70
N GLY A 103 11.40 2.45 25.70
CA GLY A 103 11.67 2.81 27.10
C GLY A 103 11.42 4.28 27.45
N GLN A 104 11.13 5.15 26.47
CA GLN A 104 10.73 6.53 26.73
C GLN A 104 9.24 6.61 27.09
N LYS A 105 8.87 7.57 27.94
CA LYS A 105 7.46 7.80 28.31
C LYS A 105 6.67 8.33 27.11
N ASN A 106 5.52 7.70 26.84
CA ASN A 106 4.57 8.06 25.77
C ASN A 106 5.22 8.21 24.38
N PRO A 107 5.83 7.13 23.84
CA PRO A 107 6.64 7.20 22.62
C PRO A 107 5.82 7.65 21.39
N LEU A 108 4.55 7.26 21.28
CA LEU A 108 3.68 7.67 20.18
C LEU A 108 3.37 9.15 20.17
N ARG A 109 3.19 9.77 21.35
CA ARG A 109 3.02 11.22 21.45
C ARG A 109 4.27 11.97 21.00
N LYS A 110 5.45 11.43 21.30
CA LYS A 110 6.72 12.00 20.83
C LYS A 110 6.84 11.89 19.30
N ILE A 111 6.54 10.72 18.74
CA ILE A 111 6.50 10.49 17.28
C ILE A 111 5.54 11.47 16.61
N ALA A 112 4.30 11.58 17.11
CA ALA A 112 3.31 12.51 16.58
C ALA A 112 3.77 13.97 16.63
N LYS A 113 4.42 14.39 17.73
CA LYS A 113 4.95 15.75 17.88
C LYS A 113 6.08 16.02 16.87
N GLU A 114 6.96 15.06 16.63
CA GLU A 114 8.03 15.20 15.63
C GLU A 114 7.45 15.27 14.22
N LEU A 115 6.51 14.38 13.86
CA LEU A 115 5.81 14.42 12.58
C LEU A 115 5.08 15.76 12.36
N ALA A 116 4.41 16.28 13.37
CA ALA A 116 3.68 17.55 13.28
C ALA A 116 4.56 18.78 13.03
N LYS A 117 5.88 18.70 13.27
CA LYS A 117 6.81 19.81 12.94
C LYS A 117 6.93 20.00 11.43
N THR A 118 6.91 18.90 10.69
CA THR A 118 7.11 18.84 9.23
C THR A 118 5.82 18.62 8.45
N THR A 119 4.76 18.14 9.10
CA THR A 119 3.54 17.70 8.45
C THR A 119 2.33 18.30 9.14
N ARG A 120 1.67 19.23 8.45
CA ARG A 120 0.41 19.85 8.83
C ARG A 120 -0.79 19.16 8.17
N VAL A 121 -0.63 18.70 6.93
CA VAL A 121 -1.62 17.88 6.21
C VAL A 121 -1.02 16.50 5.95
N LEU A 122 -1.70 15.46 6.44
CA LEU A 122 -1.28 14.07 6.30
C LEU A 122 -2.32 13.31 5.49
N CYS A 123 -1.93 12.92 4.29
CA CYS A 123 -2.74 12.10 3.40
C CYS A 123 -2.42 10.62 3.61
N PHE A 124 -3.43 9.82 3.97
CA PHE A 124 -3.36 8.37 3.96
C PHE A 124 -4.10 7.83 2.75
N ASP A 125 -3.39 7.06 1.94
CA ASP A 125 -4.01 6.23 0.92
C ASP A 125 -4.21 4.81 1.42
N GLU A 126 -5.27 4.16 0.93
CA GLU A 126 -5.62 2.76 1.22
C GLU A 126 -5.64 2.43 2.72
N PHE A 127 -6.30 3.28 3.51
CA PHE A 127 -6.38 3.13 4.95
C PHE A 127 -7.16 1.87 5.34
N MET A 128 -6.46 0.81 5.74
CA MET A 128 -7.04 -0.46 6.13
C MET A 128 -6.34 -1.06 7.36
N VAL A 129 -7.14 -1.44 8.36
CA VAL A 129 -6.63 -1.95 9.64
C VAL A 129 -7.10 -3.38 9.86
N HIS A 130 -6.17 -4.33 9.75
CA HIS A 130 -6.43 -5.76 9.98
C HIS A 130 -5.61 -6.34 11.14
N ASP A 131 -4.45 -5.75 11.45
CA ASP A 131 -3.52 -6.24 12.46
C ASP A 131 -3.82 -5.63 13.85
N VAL A 132 -3.76 -6.46 14.90
CA VAL A 132 -4.03 -6.04 16.29
C VAL A 132 -2.98 -5.09 16.84
N ALA A 133 -1.69 -5.31 16.54
CA ALA A 133 -0.62 -4.43 16.98
C ALA A 133 -0.76 -3.06 16.31
N TYR A 134 -1.08 -3.04 15.02
CA TYR A 134 -1.31 -1.78 14.30
C TYR A 134 -2.54 -1.04 14.81
N ALA A 135 -3.65 -1.74 15.08
CA ALA A 135 -4.85 -1.13 15.64
C ALA A 135 -4.55 -0.41 16.96
N MET A 136 -3.80 -1.04 17.87
CA MET A 136 -3.48 -0.43 19.16
C MET A 136 -2.58 0.80 19.01
N ILE A 137 -1.55 0.72 18.17
CA ILE A 137 -0.63 1.84 17.91
C ILE A 137 -1.38 3.01 17.26
N LEU A 138 -2.20 2.70 16.25
CA LEU A 138 -2.88 3.70 15.44
C LEU A 138 -3.88 4.51 16.25
N ALA A 139 -4.59 3.89 17.18
CA ALA A 139 -5.59 4.56 18.00
C ALA A 139 -5.00 5.69 18.85
N GLU A 140 -3.84 5.47 19.47
CA GLU A 140 -3.14 6.50 20.23
C GLU A 140 -2.46 7.52 19.29
N LEU A 141 -1.86 7.05 18.20
CA LEU A 141 -1.12 7.90 17.28
C LEU A 141 -2.02 8.92 16.57
N LEU A 142 -3.18 8.53 16.05
CA LEU A 142 -4.11 9.44 15.38
C LEU A 142 -4.58 10.54 16.33
N GLN A 143 -4.94 10.18 17.56
CA GLN A 143 -5.31 11.17 18.58
C GLN A 143 -4.18 12.14 18.86
N ALA A 144 -2.94 11.65 18.95
CA ALA A 144 -1.78 12.50 19.17
C ALA A 144 -1.49 13.41 17.98
N LEU A 145 -1.62 12.94 16.74
CA LEU A 145 -1.45 13.74 15.52
C LEU A 145 -2.50 14.87 15.47
N ILE A 146 -3.77 14.53 15.66
CA ILE A 146 -4.88 15.48 15.70
C ILE A 146 -4.69 16.51 16.80
N ALA A 147 -4.25 16.09 18.00
CA ALA A 147 -3.98 17.00 19.11
C ALA A 147 -2.83 17.98 18.82
N ASN A 148 -1.88 17.60 17.95
CA ASN A 148 -0.81 18.49 17.47
C ASN A 148 -1.23 19.31 16.24
N GLY A 149 -2.51 19.25 15.81
CA GLY A 149 -3.05 20.07 14.73
C GLY A 149 -2.81 19.52 13.32
N VAL A 150 -2.48 18.23 13.20
CA VAL A 150 -2.39 17.55 11.90
C VAL A 150 -3.79 17.33 11.35
N ILE A 151 -4.01 17.76 10.11
CA ILE A 151 -5.24 17.58 9.34
C ILE A 151 -5.11 16.28 8.54
N LEU A 152 -6.11 15.40 8.66
CA LEU A 152 -6.09 14.09 8.03
C LEU A 152 -6.89 14.12 6.72
N VAL A 153 -6.33 13.53 5.67
CA VAL A 153 -7.06 13.25 4.43
C VAL A 153 -6.89 11.77 4.16
N ILE A 154 -7.96 11.00 4.19
CA ILE A 154 -7.91 9.54 4.23
C ILE A 154 -8.74 8.99 3.06
N SER A 155 -8.17 8.07 2.29
CA SER A 155 -8.93 7.18 1.40
C SER A 155 -9.03 5.77 2.01
N SER A 156 -10.17 5.09 1.85
CA SER A 156 -10.35 3.71 2.32
C SER A 156 -11.38 2.94 1.49
N ASN A 157 -11.30 1.62 1.47
CA ASN A 157 -12.38 0.78 0.94
C ASN A 157 -13.46 0.47 2.00
N ILE A 158 -13.23 0.87 3.25
CA ILE A 158 -14.05 0.49 4.42
C ILE A 158 -14.60 1.76 5.07
N PRO A 159 -15.91 1.86 5.37
CA PRO A 159 -16.46 2.98 6.12
C PRO A 159 -15.86 3.03 7.55
N PRO A 160 -15.76 4.21 8.19
CA PRO A 160 -15.09 4.33 9.49
C PRO A 160 -15.60 3.38 10.57
N ASP A 161 -16.92 3.16 10.63
CA ASP A 161 -17.55 2.29 11.63
C ASP A 161 -17.21 0.80 11.43
N GLU A 162 -16.76 0.40 10.25
CA GLU A 162 -16.37 -0.98 9.92
C GLU A 162 -14.87 -1.23 10.01
N LEU A 163 -14.06 -0.18 10.24
CA LEU A 163 -12.64 -0.35 10.48
C LEU A 163 -12.43 -1.30 11.67
N TYR A 164 -11.62 -2.34 11.43
CA TYR A 164 -11.26 -3.34 12.42
C TYR A 164 -12.48 -4.05 13.08
N ARG A 165 -13.62 -4.20 12.35
CA ARG A 165 -14.92 -4.70 12.86
C ARG A 165 -14.85 -6.01 13.65
N ASN A 166 -14.03 -6.96 13.20
CA ASN A 166 -13.86 -8.28 13.83
C ASN A 166 -12.50 -8.43 14.53
N GLY A 167 -11.83 -7.32 14.78
CA GLY A 167 -10.50 -7.30 15.38
C GLY A 167 -10.48 -7.65 16.87
N VAL A 168 -9.42 -8.33 17.29
CA VAL A 168 -9.17 -8.63 18.70
C VAL A 168 -9.08 -7.32 19.51
N HIS A 169 -9.80 -7.24 20.63
CA HIS A 169 -9.88 -6.03 21.45
C HIS A 169 -10.37 -4.76 20.72
N ARG A 170 -11.23 -4.87 19.69
CA ARG A 170 -11.79 -3.74 18.94
C ARG A 170 -12.26 -2.54 19.78
N LYS A 171 -12.77 -2.76 21.00
CA LYS A 171 -13.14 -1.68 21.94
C LYS A 171 -12.03 -0.64 22.14
N ARG A 172 -10.76 -1.06 22.11
CA ARG A 172 -9.59 -0.17 22.22
C ARG A 172 -9.33 0.64 20.95
N PHE A 173 -9.87 0.23 19.80
CA PHE A 173 -9.77 0.94 18.52
C PHE A 173 -10.94 1.92 18.29
N LEU A 174 -12.07 1.77 18.97
CA LEU A 174 -13.21 2.70 18.88
C LEU A 174 -12.86 4.19 19.07
N PRO A 175 -11.91 4.56 19.97
CA PRO A 175 -11.45 5.94 20.07
C PRO A 175 -10.84 6.49 18.77
N ALA A 176 -10.20 5.65 17.95
CA ALA A 176 -9.66 6.04 16.66
C ALA A 176 -10.77 6.37 15.66
N ILE A 177 -11.79 5.49 15.59
CA ILE A 177 -12.98 5.69 14.75
C ILE A 177 -13.71 6.99 15.16
N THR A 178 -13.85 7.21 16.46
CA THR A 178 -14.47 8.43 17.01
C THR A 178 -13.66 9.65 16.59
N ALA A 179 -12.34 9.62 16.77
CA ALA A 179 -11.47 10.73 16.38
C ALA A 179 -11.55 11.04 14.87
N ILE A 180 -11.60 10.01 14.01
CA ILE A 180 -11.80 10.18 12.56
C ILE A 180 -13.12 10.89 12.28
N LYS A 181 -14.24 10.40 12.84
CA LYS A 181 -15.58 10.97 12.59
C LYS A 181 -15.74 12.39 13.14
N GLU A 182 -15.04 12.75 14.21
CA GLU A 182 -15.05 14.10 14.77
C GLU A 182 -14.21 15.09 13.94
N HIS A 183 -13.08 14.64 13.40
CA HIS A 183 -12.08 15.51 12.78
C HIS A 183 -12.04 15.42 11.25
N CYS A 184 -12.79 14.51 10.64
CA CYS A 184 -12.92 14.38 9.19
C CYS A 184 -14.38 14.50 8.78
N GLU A 185 -14.62 15.11 7.63
CA GLU A 185 -15.88 14.94 6.92
C GLU A 185 -15.87 13.58 6.21
N VAL A 186 -16.88 12.75 6.46
CA VAL A 186 -16.95 11.38 5.92
C VAL A 186 -17.73 11.41 4.61
N LEU A 187 -17.03 11.18 3.50
CA LEU A 187 -17.56 11.24 2.15
C LEU A 187 -17.58 9.82 1.55
N HIS A 188 -18.68 9.49 0.87
CA HIS A 188 -18.88 8.20 0.23
C HIS A 188 -18.89 8.36 -1.29
N LEU A 189 -18.04 7.60 -1.97
CA LEU A 189 -18.05 7.49 -3.43
C LEU A 189 -18.63 6.12 -3.78
N ASN A 190 -19.87 6.10 -4.25
CA ASN A 190 -20.61 4.89 -4.53
C ASN A 190 -20.27 4.31 -5.92
N GLU A 191 -20.65 3.05 -6.12
CA GLU A 191 -20.46 2.30 -7.36
C GLU A 191 -21.48 2.76 -8.41
N GLN A 192 -21.17 3.84 -9.16
CA GLN A 192 -21.91 4.16 -10.38
C GLN A 192 -21.18 3.71 -11.65
N ARG A 193 -19.84 3.66 -11.64
CA ARG A 193 -18.97 3.21 -12.75
C ARG A 193 -17.57 2.86 -12.22
N ASP A 194 -16.96 1.80 -12.75
CA ASP A 194 -15.54 1.50 -12.54
C ASP A 194 -14.70 2.41 -13.45
N TYR A 195 -13.98 3.38 -12.87
CA TYR A 195 -13.19 4.38 -13.60
C TYR A 195 -11.82 3.85 -14.05
N ARG A 196 -11.58 2.54 -13.94
CA ARG A 196 -10.36 1.89 -14.45
C ARG A 196 -10.28 1.81 -15.98
N VAL A 197 -11.28 2.31 -16.70
CA VAL A 197 -11.27 2.38 -18.16
C VAL A 197 -10.34 3.51 -18.62
N GLY A 198 -9.04 3.22 -18.71
CA GLY A 198 -8.08 4.14 -19.34
C GLY A 198 -6.60 3.96 -18.98
N ARG A 199 -6.28 3.27 -17.88
CA ARG A 199 -4.90 2.86 -17.56
C ARG A 199 -4.85 1.36 -17.40
N ALA A 200 -4.33 0.68 -18.42
CA ALA A 200 -4.02 -0.74 -18.31
C ALA A 200 -3.14 -0.97 -17.06
N PRO A 201 -3.49 -1.91 -16.17
CA PRO A 201 -2.49 -2.44 -15.25
C PRO A 201 -1.37 -3.00 -16.13
N LEU A 202 -0.14 -2.52 -15.95
CA LEU A 202 0.98 -3.04 -16.73
C LEU A 202 1.15 -4.56 -16.49
N LEU A 203 0.76 -5.06 -15.31
CA LEU A 203 0.84 -6.46 -14.92
C LEU A 203 -0.23 -6.80 -13.84
N ASP A 204 -0.97 -7.91 -14.02
CA ASP A 204 -1.73 -8.57 -12.96
C ASP A 204 -0.76 -9.32 -12.03
N ALA A 205 -0.76 -9.01 -10.74
CA ALA A 205 0.23 -9.57 -9.79
C ALA A 205 -0.20 -10.91 -9.17
N TYR A 206 -1.49 -11.25 -9.18
CA TYR A 206 -2.00 -12.52 -8.66
C TYR A 206 -3.06 -13.11 -9.61
N LEU A 207 -2.74 -14.28 -10.19
CA LEU A 207 -3.55 -14.96 -11.19
C LEU A 207 -4.11 -16.26 -10.61
N PHE A 208 -5.42 -16.46 -10.74
CA PHE A 208 -6.11 -17.68 -10.36
C PHE A 208 -7.39 -17.84 -11.21
N PRO A 209 -7.96 -19.05 -11.33
CA PRO A 209 -7.39 -20.33 -10.91
C PRO A 209 -6.31 -20.83 -11.90
N LEU A 210 -5.52 -21.83 -11.50
CA LEU A 210 -4.56 -22.47 -12.41
C LEU A 210 -5.29 -23.12 -13.60
N ASN A 211 -5.06 -22.56 -14.77
CA ASN A 211 -5.62 -23.02 -16.04
C ASN A 211 -4.76 -22.52 -17.21
N GLU A 212 -5.10 -22.93 -18.43
CA GLU A 212 -4.38 -22.52 -19.64
C GLU A 212 -4.36 -20.99 -19.82
N GLN A 213 -5.45 -20.29 -19.47
CA GLN A 213 -5.53 -18.83 -19.60
C GLN A 213 -4.55 -18.11 -18.66
N THR A 214 -4.49 -18.49 -17.39
CA THR A 214 -3.54 -17.93 -16.42
C THR A 214 -2.09 -18.23 -16.80
N ALA A 215 -1.81 -19.41 -17.36
CA ALA A 215 -0.49 -19.75 -17.88
C ALA A 215 -0.10 -18.87 -19.08
N LEU A 216 -1.02 -18.64 -20.02
CA LEU A 216 -0.83 -17.71 -21.14
C LEU A 216 -0.63 -16.26 -20.66
N THR A 217 -1.34 -15.83 -19.62
CA THR A 217 -1.17 -14.49 -19.04
C THR A 217 0.21 -14.33 -18.40
N MET A 218 0.65 -15.29 -17.58
CA MET A 218 2.01 -15.30 -17.00
C MET A 218 3.08 -15.17 -18.09
N GLU A 219 2.95 -15.96 -19.15
CA GLU A 219 3.85 -15.97 -20.30
C GLU A 219 3.88 -14.61 -21.03
N LYS A 220 2.69 -14.05 -21.29
CA LYS A 220 2.54 -12.74 -21.91
C LYS A 220 3.17 -11.64 -21.06
N GLN A 221 2.96 -11.68 -19.74
CA GLN A 221 3.52 -10.71 -18.81
C GLN A 221 5.05 -10.78 -18.72
N PHE A 222 5.62 -11.98 -18.74
CA PHE A 222 7.07 -12.14 -18.72
C PHE A 222 7.71 -11.58 -20.00
N THR A 223 7.12 -11.89 -21.17
CA THR A 223 7.60 -11.42 -22.47
C THR A 223 7.40 -9.92 -22.71
N MET A 224 6.47 -9.28 -22.00
CA MET A 224 6.34 -7.82 -22.00
C MET A 224 7.49 -7.11 -21.29
N LEU A 225 8.06 -7.73 -20.25
CA LEU A 225 9.15 -7.12 -19.46
C LEU A 225 10.50 -7.19 -20.16
N THR A 226 10.71 -8.18 -21.03
CA THR A 226 11.99 -8.41 -21.71
C THR A 226 11.82 -9.13 -23.04
N LYS A 227 12.60 -8.70 -24.04
CA LYS A 227 12.68 -9.38 -25.34
C LYS A 227 13.72 -10.50 -25.38
N GLU A 228 14.67 -10.49 -24.44
CA GLU A 228 15.74 -11.48 -24.36
C GLU A 228 15.69 -12.20 -23.02
N PHE A 229 15.57 -13.53 -23.06
CA PHE A 229 15.56 -14.39 -21.89
C PHE A 229 16.11 -15.77 -22.23
N LYS A 230 16.53 -16.50 -21.19
CA LYS A 230 16.88 -17.93 -21.26
C LYS A 230 15.81 -18.73 -20.54
N GLU A 231 15.58 -19.95 -21.00
CA GLU A 231 14.59 -20.86 -20.41
C GLU A 231 15.26 -22.09 -19.80
N ASN A 232 14.60 -22.70 -18.82
CA ASN A 232 14.91 -24.03 -18.28
C ASN A 232 16.40 -24.24 -17.94
N GLY A 233 16.95 -23.34 -17.11
CA GLY A 233 18.36 -23.38 -16.70
C GLY A 233 18.53 -23.30 -15.20
N PHE A 234 19.77 -23.06 -14.76
CA PHE A 234 20.11 -22.93 -13.34
C PHE A 234 20.73 -21.56 -13.06
N ILE A 235 20.38 -20.99 -11.91
CA ILE A 235 21.06 -19.83 -11.35
C ILE A 235 21.75 -20.23 -10.05
N THR A 236 22.97 -19.73 -9.86
CA THR A 236 23.70 -19.89 -8.60
C THR A 236 23.28 -18.82 -7.61
N ILE A 237 22.73 -19.26 -6.49
CA ILE A 237 22.32 -18.45 -5.33
C ILE A 237 22.88 -19.12 -4.08
N GLN A 238 23.60 -18.37 -3.24
CA GLN A 238 24.25 -18.84 -2.02
C GLN A 238 25.05 -20.13 -2.26
N ASN A 239 25.84 -20.16 -3.33
CA ASN A 239 26.65 -21.29 -3.80
C ASN A 239 25.85 -22.57 -4.14
N ARG A 240 24.58 -22.43 -4.49
CA ARG A 240 23.69 -23.55 -4.86
C ARG A 240 22.97 -23.26 -6.15
N GLU A 241 22.81 -24.29 -6.97
CA GLU A 241 22.03 -24.18 -8.19
C GLU A 241 20.53 -24.25 -7.87
N ILE A 242 19.78 -23.29 -8.42
CA ILE A 242 18.32 -23.23 -8.36
C ILE A 242 17.80 -23.27 -9.79
N PRO A 243 16.99 -24.27 -10.17
CA PRO A 243 16.41 -24.31 -11.51
C PRO A 243 15.40 -23.19 -11.69
N TYR A 244 15.49 -22.42 -12.77
CA TYR A 244 14.50 -21.42 -13.16
C TYR A 244 13.73 -21.89 -14.40
N LEU A 245 12.50 -21.43 -14.55
CA LEU A 245 11.72 -21.59 -15.77
C LEU A 245 12.18 -20.60 -16.83
N LYS A 246 12.31 -19.32 -16.46
CA LYS A 246 12.85 -18.26 -17.32
C LYS A 246 13.71 -17.29 -16.54
N ILE A 247 14.72 -16.72 -17.19
CA ILE A 247 15.57 -15.67 -16.62
C ILE A 247 15.86 -14.60 -17.67
N ALA A 248 15.81 -13.35 -17.23
CA ALA A 248 16.22 -12.17 -17.98
C ALA A 248 17.12 -11.30 -17.10
N GLU A 249 17.53 -10.13 -17.60
CA GLU A 249 18.45 -9.24 -16.88
C GLU A 249 17.92 -8.80 -15.50
N GLN A 250 16.66 -8.37 -15.42
CA GLN A 250 16.05 -7.85 -14.17
C GLN A 250 14.86 -8.67 -13.69
N SER A 251 14.52 -9.78 -14.36
CA SER A 251 13.38 -10.63 -14.03
C SER A 251 13.74 -12.11 -14.02
N ILE A 252 13.13 -12.87 -13.14
CA ILE A 252 13.31 -14.34 -13.06
C ILE A 252 12.01 -15.03 -12.71
N TRP A 253 11.81 -16.24 -13.23
CA TRP A 253 10.61 -17.04 -13.05
C TRP A 253 10.94 -18.42 -12.50
N PHE A 254 10.30 -18.78 -11.39
CA PHE A 254 10.39 -20.08 -10.74
C PHE A 254 9.02 -20.76 -10.61
N SER A 255 9.02 -22.09 -10.45
CA SER A 255 7.87 -22.82 -9.91
C SER A 255 7.85 -22.76 -8.38
N PHE A 256 6.66 -22.83 -7.79
CA PHE A 256 6.47 -22.82 -6.33
C PHE A 256 7.30 -23.90 -5.62
N ASP A 257 7.27 -25.14 -6.11
CA ASP A 257 7.95 -26.28 -5.49
C ASP A 257 9.49 -26.18 -5.49
N VAL A 258 10.06 -25.32 -6.34
CA VAL A 258 11.51 -25.07 -6.36
C VAL A 258 11.89 -24.02 -5.32
N LEU A 259 11.07 -22.97 -5.19
CA LEU A 259 11.41 -21.80 -4.39
C LEU A 259 10.94 -21.91 -2.94
N CYS A 260 9.84 -22.62 -2.69
CA CYS A 260 9.22 -22.78 -1.38
C CYS A 260 9.40 -24.20 -0.82
N ASN A 261 10.59 -24.77 -0.99
CA ASN A 261 10.93 -26.11 -0.52
C ASN A 261 12.36 -26.16 0.04
N LEU A 262 12.71 -27.22 0.76
CA LEU A 262 14.09 -27.43 1.21
C LEU A 262 15.00 -27.72 0.01
N PRO A 263 16.28 -27.28 0.04
CA PRO A 263 16.99 -26.67 1.16
C PRO A 263 16.96 -25.12 1.17
N ARG A 264 15.93 -24.46 0.63
CA ARG A 264 15.90 -22.98 0.54
C ARG A 264 15.96 -22.33 1.94
N SER A 265 16.37 -21.07 1.97
CA SER A 265 16.61 -20.29 3.17
C SER A 265 16.33 -18.81 2.91
N GLN A 266 16.17 -18.02 3.97
CA GLN A 266 15.96 -16.58 3.85
C GLN A 266 17.11 -15.85 3.13
N LEU A 267 18.35 -16.35 3.24
CA LEU A 267 19.51 -15.78 2.54
C LEU A 267 19.38 -15.93 1.02
N ASP A 268 18.78 -17.02 0.54
CA ASP A 268 18.53 -17.19 -0.90
C ASP A 268 17.56 -16.13 -1.41
N TYR A 269 16.50 -15.85 -0.67
CA TYR A 269 15.53 -14.82 -1.02
C TYR A 269 16.12 -13.42 -1.00
N LEU A 270 17.04 -13.14 -0.06
CA LEU A 270 17.74 -11.86 -0.01
C LEU A 270 18.64 -11.68 -1.24
N GLU A 271 19.42 -12.68 -1.62
CA GLU A 271 20.26 -12.61 -2.82
C GLU A 271 19.41 -12.50 -4.10
N LEU A 272 18.28 -13.20 -4.19
CA LEU A 272 17.34 -13.05 -5.30
C LEU A 272 16.80 -11.62 -5.38
N ALA A 273 16.39 -11.04 -4.26
CA ALA A 273 15.93 -9.64 -4.21
C ALA A 273 17.05 -8.62 -4.46
N ASP A 274 18.32 -9.02 -4.26
CA ASP A 274 19.49 -8.22 -4.61
C ASP A 274 19.89 -8.35 -6.07
N LYS A 275 19.35 -9.32 -6.82
CA LYS A 275 19.64 -9.56 -8.25
C LYS A 275 18.49 -9.15 -9.17
N PHE A 276 17.24 -9.33 -8.78
CA PHE A 276 16.08 -9.11 -9.63
C PHE A 276 15.13 -8.05 -9.07
N ASP A 277 14.46 -7.33 -9.98
CA ASP A 277 13.44 -6.34 -9.64
C ASP A 277 12.02 -6.92 -9.73
N THR A 278 11.85 -7.97 -10.53
CA THR A 278 10.59 -8.69 -10.68
C THR A 278 10.81 -10.20 -10.59
N ILE A 279 9.98 -10.90 -9.80
CA ILE A 279 10.03 -12.35 -9.64
C ILE A 279 8.66 -12.95 -9.97
N PHE A 280 8.64 -13.91 -10.88
CA PHE A 280 7.47 -14.71 -11.20
C PHE A 280 7.51 -16.01 -10.41
N LEU A 281 6.38 -16.38 -9.81
CA LEU A 281 6.24 -17.63 -9.05
C LEU A 281 4.95 -18.34 -9.47
N SER A 282 5.08 -19.42 -10.24
CA SER A 282 3.93 -20.13 -10.79
C SER A 282 3.57 -21.39 -10.01
N ASN A 283 2.31 -21.80 -10.17
CA ASN A 283 1.75 -23.07 -9.70
C ASN A 283 1.75 -23.20 -8.18
N ILE A 284 1.33 -22.15 -7.47
CA ILE A 284 1.12 -22.24 -6.03
C ILE A 284 -0.14 -23.10 -5.78
N PRO A 285 -0.04 -24.25 -5.09
CA PRO A 285 -1.20 -25.08 -4.79
C PRO A 285 -2.05 -24.44 -3.69
N SER A 286 -3.28 -24.92 -3.51
CA SER A 286 -4.02 -24.67 -2.27
C SER A 286 -3.25 -25.28 -1.09
N LEU A 287 -2.71 -24.45 -0.20
CA LEU A 287 -1.91 -24.92 0.92
C LEU A 287 -2.84 -25.43 2.02
N THR A 288 -2.51 -26.61 2.52
CA THR A 288 -3.26 -27.33 3.56
C THR A 288 -2.38 -27.55 4.79
N VAL A 289 -2.94 -28.13 5.85
CA VAL A 289 -2.20 -28.48 7.08
C VAL A 289 -0.94 -29.34 6.84
N ASN A 290 -0.87 -30.05 5.70
CA ASN A 290 0.28 -30.88 5.32
C ASN A 290 1.43 -30.08 4.69
N HIS A 291 1.22 -28.79 4.42
CA HIS A 291 2.16 -27.91 3.73
C HIS A 291 2.84 -26.90 4.67
N THR A 292 2.98 -27.23 5.96
CA THR A 292 3.56 -26.31 6.97
C THR A 292 4.93 -25.77 6.56
N LEU A 293 5.82 -26.62 6.04
CA LEU A 293 7.15 -26.19 5.59
C LEU A 293 7.06 -25.22 4.41
N GLN A 294 6.25 -25.53 3.40
CA GLN A 294 6.02 -24.68 2.24
C GLN A 294 5.40 -23.34 2.64
N ALA A 295 4.47 -23.34 3.59
CA ALA A 295 3.87 -22.13 4.13
C ALA A 295 4.91 -21.25 4.84
N ILE A 296 5.80 -21.82 5.67
CA ILE A 296 6.90 -21.09 6.32
C ILE A 296 7.82 -20.45 5.26
N MET A 297 8.20 -21.22 4.25
CA MET A 297 9.11 -20.76 3.20
C MET A 297 8.48 -19.66 2.35
N PHE A 298 7.19 -19.81 2.02
CA PHE A 298 6.43 -18.79 1.30
C PHE A 298 6.27 -17.51 2.13
N ILE A 299 6.00 -17.62 3.44
CA ILE A 299 6.00 -16.45 4.36
C ILE A 299 7.35 -15.74 4.29
N HIS A 300 8.47 -16.46 4.43
CA HIS A 300 9.80 -15.86 4.36
C HIS A 300 10.10 -15.21 3.01
N PHE A 301 9.69 -15.85 1.90
CA PHE A 301 9.84 -15.31 0.56
C PHE A 301 9.09 -13.99 0.40
N ILE A 302 7.79 -13.98 0.71
CA ILE A 302 6.94 -12.77 0.60
C ILE A 302 7.45 -11.66 1.51
N ASP A 303 7.86 -11.99 2.73
CA ASP A 303 8.42 -11.01 3.67
C ASP A 303 9.64 -10.29 3.09
N VAL A 304 10.58 -11.04 2.49
CA VAL A 304 11.76 -10.45 1.85
C VAL A 304 11.40 -9.62 0.64
N MET A 305 10.56 -10.14 -0.27
CA MET A 305 10.19 -9.42 -1.49
C MET A 305 9.46 -8.13 -1.18
N TYR A 306 8.51 -8.19 -0.25
CA TYR A 306 7.78 -7.03 0.24
C TYR A 306 8.71 -5.99 0.86
N ASP A 307 9.60 -6.40 1.77
CA ASP A 307 10.49 -5.47 2.46
C ASP A 307 11.54 -4.86 1.53
N ARG A 308 11.89 -5.52 0.43
CA ARG A 308 12.84 -5.05 -0.58
C ARG A 308 12.17 -4.26 -1.72
N GLY A 309 10.84 -4.25 -1.80
CA GLY A 309 10.09 -3.58 -2.86
C GLY A 309 10.22 -4.28 -4.20
N ILE A 310 10.28 -5.62 -4.20
CA ILE A 310 10.36 -6.45 -5.41
C ILE A 310 8.95 -6.72 -5.91
N ASN A 311 8.75 -6.56 -7.22
CA ASN A 311 7.49 -6.90 -7.87
C ASN A 311 7.35 -8.41 -7.97
N ILE A 312 6.18 -8.94 -7.59
CA ILE A 312 5.89 -10.36 -7.71
C ILE A 312 4.70 -10.58 -8.63
N ILE A 313 4.78 -11.59 -9.49
CA ILE A 313 3.66 -12.06 -10.29
C ILE A 313 3.46 -13.54 -10.00
N ILE A 314 2.29 -13.88 -9.48
CA ILE A 314 1.97 -15.20 -8.95
C ILE A 314 0.87 -15.87 -9.77
N SER A 315 0.97 -17.18 -10.01
CA SER A 315 -0.18 -18.00 -10.37
C SER A 315 -0.49 -19.03 -9.27
N ALA A 316 -1.76 -19.12 -8.88
CA ALA A 316 -2.22 -19.95 -7.78
C ALA A 316 -3.51 -20.70 -8.09
N GLU A 317 -3.71 -21.84 -7.42
CA GLU A 317 -4.86 -22.73 -7.62
C GLU A 317 -6.18 -22.08 -7.19
N VAL A 318 -6.12 -21.30 -6.12
CA VAL A 318 -7.27 -20.70 -5.44
C VAL A 318 -7.09 -19.19 -5.27
N ALA A 319 -8.15 -18.50 -4.86
CA ALA A 319 -8.09 -17.09 -4.50
C ALA A 319 -7.11 -16.86 -3.33
N VAL A 320 -6.57 -15.65 -3.21
CA VAL A 320 -5.52 -15.34 -2.23
C VAL A 320 -5.99 -15.56 -0.79
N GLU A 321 -7.27 -15.29 -0.49
CA GLU A 321 -7.90 -15.49 0.81
C GLU A 321 -8.05 -16.98 1.17
N GLU A 322 -8.08 -17.84 0.16
CA GLU A 322 -8.25 -19.29 0.28
C GLU A 322 -6.92 -20.04 0.26
N LEU A 323 -5.80 -19.34 0.05
CA LEU A 323 -4.49 -19.93 -0.19
C LEU A 323 -3.98 -20.76 0.98
N TYR A 324 -4.26 -20.37 2.22
CA TYR A 324 -3.92 -21.12 3.43
C TYR A 324 -4.88 -20.80 4.58
N VAL A 325 -5.99 -21.53 4.63
CA VAL A 325 -7.10 -21.27 5.57
C VAL A 325 -6.96 -22.01 6.91
N GLU A 326 -6.15 -23.06 6.97
CA GLU A 326 -5.98 -23.94 8.14
C GLU A 326 -4.55 -24.46 8.26
N GLY A 327 -4.07 -24.61 9.51
CA GLY A 327 -2.74 -25.15 9.82
C GLY A 327 -1.97 -24.30 10.84
N GLU A 328 -0.80 -24.80 11.23
CA GLU A 328 0.02 -24.23 12.33
C GLU A 328 0.40 -22.77 12.07
N MET A 329 0.65 -22.40 10.82
CA MET A 329 1.10 -21.07 10.45
C MET A 329 -0.04 -20.09 10.15
N LYS A 330 -1.32 -20.48 10.34
CA LYS A 330 -2.50 -19.72 9.88
C LYS A 330 -2.49 -18.26 10.37
N GLU A 331 -2.22 -18.06 11.65
CA GLU A 331 -2.22 -16.71 12.24
C GLU A 331 -1.10 -15.84 11.66
N THR A 332 0.10 -16.40 11.48
CA THR A 332 1.23 -15.70 10.84
C THR A 332 0.94 -15.42 9.36
N PHE A 333 0.26 -16.33 8.67
CA PHE A 333 -0.05 -16.23 7.25
C PHE A 333 -1.03 -15.09 6.94
N LYS A 334 -1.86 -14.65 7.90
CA LYS A 334 -2.71 -13.45 7.72
C LYS A 334 -1.91 -12.21 7.35
N ARG A 335 -0.69 -12.07 7.88
CA ARG A 335 0.23 -10.98 7.50
C ARG A 335 0.71 -11.12 6.05
N THR A 336 1.03 -12.34 5.65
CA THR A 336 1.42 -12.66 4.26
C THR A 336 0.29 -12.37 3.29
N LEU A 337 -0.95 -12.71 3.64
CA LEU A 337 -2.15 -12.34 2.87
C LEU A 337 -2.27 -10.83 2.68
N SER A 338 -2.13 -10.04 3.76
CA SER A 338 -2.16 -8.57 3.65
C SER A 338 -1.06 -8.03 2.74
N ARG A 339 0.14 -8.62 2.77
CA ARG A 339 1.25 -8.23 1.90
C ARG A 339 0.96 -8.58 0.44
N LEU A 340 0.44 -9.77 0.16
CA LEU A 340 0.06 -10.20 -1.19
C LEU A 340 -1.02 -9.30 -1.80
N LEU A 341 -2.01 -8.88 -1.00
CA LEU A 341 -3.02 -7.92 -1.43
C LEU A 341 -2.41 -6.55 -1.73
N GLU A 342 -1.51 -6.05 -0.87
CA GLU A 342 -0.82 -4.77 -1.12
C GLU A 342 0.10 -4.83 -2.35
N MET A 343 0.78 -5.96 -2.59
CA MET A 343 1.66 -6.15 -3.75
C MET A 343 0.90 -6.14 -5.09
N GLN A 344 -0.43 -6.22 -5.07
CA GLN A 344 -1.29 -6.03 -6.24
C GLN A 344 -1.68 -4.55 -6.48
N SER A 345 -1.38 -3.65 -5.54
CA SER A 345 -1.67 -2.22 -5.70
C SER A 345 -0.76 -1.58 -6.77
N VAL A 346 -1.31 -0.60 -7.49
CA VAL A 346 -0.55 0.20 -8.47
C VAL A 346 0.64 0.88 -7.79
N ASP A 347 0.46 1.33 -6.55
CA ASP A 347 1.49 2.02 -5.79
C ASP A 347 2.64 1.11 -5.40
N TYR A 348 2.35 -0.15 -5.06
CA TYR A 348 3.41 -1.13 -4.82
C TYR A 348 4.16 -1.44 -6.12
N LEU A 349 3.44 -1.65 -7.23
CA LEU A 349 4.05 -1.94 -8.54
C LEU A 349 4.91 -0.78 -9.07
N ALA A 350 4.62 0.45 -8.64
CA ALA A 350 5.41 1.64 -8.92
C ALA A 350 6.64 1.83 -8.01
N ARG A 351 6.82 1.02 -6.95
CA ARG A 351 7.99 1.11 -6.06
C ARG A 351 9.25 0.70 -6.80
N HIS A 352 10.32 1.48 -6.62
CA HIS A 352 11.65 1.05 -7.05
C HIS A 352 12.31 0.16 -5.99
N PRO A 353 12.97 -0.94 -6.39
CA PRO A 353 13.76 -1.75 -5.48
C PRO A 353 14.79 -0.92 -4.73
N LYS A 354 14.97 -1.19 -3.43
CA LYS A 354 15.81 -0.36 -2.53
C LYS A 354 17.26 -0.19 -2.99
N ARG A 355 17.78 -1.10 -3.83
CA ARG A 355 19.12 -0.99 -4.45
C ARG A 355 19.22 0.16 -5.46
N LYS A 356 18.22 0.33 -6.34
CA LYS A 356 18.17 1.43 -7.33
C LYS A 356 18.14 2.80 -6.66
N LEU A 357 17.48 2.91 -5.50
CA LEU A 357 17.49 4.13 -4.67
C LEU A 357 18.90 4.49 -4.16
N LYS A 358 19.72 3.50 -3.77
CA LYS A 358 21.10 3.77 -3.33
C LYS A 358 21.98 4.25 -4.48
N GLU A 359 21.84 3.66 -5.67
CA GLU A 359 22.60 4.05 -6.87
C GLU A 359 22.18 5.44 -7.39
N LEU A 360 20.88 5.77 -7.39
CA LEU A 360 20.37 7.09 -7.75
C LEU A 360 20.84 8.20 -6.79
N ILE A 361 21.03 7.86 -5.51
CA ILE A 361 21.55 8.81 -4.51
C ILE A 361 23.08 8.92 -4.60
N ALA A 362 23.79 7.82 -4.93
CA ALA A 362 25.24 7.80 -5.08
C ALA A 362 25.73 8.43 -6.40
N GLY A 363 24.91 8.43 -7.46
CA GLY A 363 25.21 9.02 -8.76
C GLY A 363 25.03 10.54 -8.88
N ASN A 364 24.59 11.20 -7.79
CA ASN A 364 24.47 12.66 -7.68
C ASN A 364 25.54 13.29 -6.77
N SER A 365 26.68 12.60 -6.57
CA SER A 365 27.84 13.09 -5.80
C SER A 365 28.99 13.50 -6.71
#